data_AF-A0A7Y0QN83-F1
#
_entry.id   AF-A0A7Y0QN83-F1
#
_cell.length_a   1.000
_cell.length_b   1.000
_cell.length_c   1.000
_cell.angle_alpha   90.00
_cell.angle_beta   90.00
_cell.angle_gamma   90.00
#
_symmetry.space_group_name_H-M   'P 1'
#
loop_
_entity.id
_entity.type
_entity.pdbx_description
1 polymer ?
#
loop_
_entity_poly.entity_id
_entity_poly.type
_entity_poly.pdbx_seq_one_letter_code
_entity_poly.pdbx_strand_id
1 'polypeptide(L)'
;MDSTEEAIEPQPPAEEAAEAEARAEEAIAAKADELKLVPHNDLNCTLVGEGCVQTYTSAERSTERIAIYWSPQTGAHSVDLLHYVGKAYRKAGWEEGKYGYPTSDMSGVPNTKVSVQSFEHGKIVDTSAHYAAGRKALADRASQLRLTTVNGYACELRGYGCVRTYKPAGSSKRIAIYWTQATGARTVELTHAVGKAYRASGYEKGKYGYPTSDMSVNSKTLVATQSFQKGNIVHTPPHVTAGRKALDARAKQLKYTAVNDYNCRLPGDGCVRTYKPSLSSKRRIAIYWTAKTGARTVELTHAVGKKFTAAKYERGILGYPTGDMKCGLKSKGCVQVFQKGQIAYSPATGARTLTAQINHSWKARSSQNGTLGYPLQDAVTRSGKTTQVFQGGSLIAAKAGASYLPKNECWAIGAHKTRYYHGWANRVSFTISEKYGTYKASFINCVRIGSVYKQEWKTSRATVGLKGFKKPGVASGHTMYRWSPQGSFTVTDAFGEGNPGTGLNYRKLNPRSQWSGTPGSGYNKYFESSFNRWPDEQMWQIMRAPTGDYRQGAVIDYNRGPGQKIKQGAGFAIFLHANAVPTYGCIALDLSNVTRYLKTADKGDRIVMGVRADIFK
;
A
#
# COMPACT_ATOMS: atom_id res chain seq x y z
N MET A 1 42.21 89.57 49.78
CA MET A 1 40.97 88.98 49.25
C MET A 1 41.38 87.61 48.72
N ASP A 2 41.77 86.71 49.61
CA ASP A 2 40.96 85.91 50.53
C ASP A 2 40.83 84.50 49.92
N SER A 3 41.69 83.61 50.42
CA SER A 3 41.75 82.19 50.13
C SER A 3 41.00 81.48 51.25
N THR A 4 39.79 81.02 50.97
CA THR A 4 38.97 80.27 51.92
C THR A 4 39.51 78.85 52.10
N GLU A 5 39.94 78.56 53.32
CA GLU A 5 40.26 77.23 53.85
C GLU A 5 39.07 76.27 53.77
N GLU A 6 39.39 75.01 53.51
CA GLU A 6 38.50 73.84 53.60
C GLU A 6 37.92 73.68 55.00
N ALA A 7 36.59 73.59 55.09
CA ALA A 7 35.91 73.13 56.30
C ALA A 7 36.04 71.61 56.40
N ILE A 8 36.84 71.16 57.38
CA ILE A 8 36.95 69.78 57.84
C ILE A 8 35.68 69.46 58.65
N GLU A 9 34.92 68.44 58.24
CA GLU A 9 33.83 67.84 59.05
C GLU A 9 34.38 67.33 60.39
N PRO A 10 33.70 67.56 61.52
CA PRO A 10 34.16 67.03 62.81
C PRO A 10 34.02 65.51 62.81
N GLN A 11 35.10 64.82 63.19
CA GLN A 11 35.03 63.39 63.51
C GLN A 11 34.13 63.15 64.73
N PRO A 12 33.37 62.04 64.78
CA PRO A 12 32.53 61.72 65.92
C PRO A 12 33.36 61.58 67.22
N PRO A 13 32.76 61.79 68.40
CA PRO A 13 33.45 61.64 69.68
C PRO A 13 34.00 60.22 69.84
N ALA A 14 35.21 60.07 70.39
CA ALA A 14 35.90 58.77 70.53
C ALA A 14 35.10 57.69 71.30
N GLU A 15 34.08 58.08 72.07
CA GLU A 15 33.19 57.18 72.82
C GLU A 15 32.16 56.48 71.90
N GLU A 16 31.60 57.18 70.92
CA GLU A 16 30.63 56.60 69.97
C GLU A 16 31.30 55.60 69.00
N ALA A 17 32.54 55.89 68.57
CA ALA A 17 33.32 54.98 67.73
C ALA A 17 33.68 53.67 68.45
N ALA A 18 34.04 53.72 69.74
CA ALA A 18 34.33 52.54 70.55
C ALA A 18 33.08 51.67 70.79
N GLU A 19 31.91 52.29 70.96
CA GLU A 19 30.63 51.57 71.07
C GLU A 19 30.19 50.91 69.74
N ALA A 20 30.50 51.53 68.60
CA ALA A 20 30.22 50.95 67.28
C ALA A 20 31.12 49.72 67.02
N GLU A 21 32.41 49.80 67.36
CA GLU A 21 33.36 48.69 67.26
C GLU A 21 32.94 47.50 68.14
N ALA A 22 32.52 47.73 69.39
CA ALA A 22 32.02 46.67 70.26
C ALA A 22 30.75 45.98 69.71
N ARG A 23 29.82 46.76 69.14
CA ARG A 23 28.62 46.23 68.46
C ARG A 23 28.97 45.42 67.21
N ALA A 24 29.97 45.87 66.47
CA ALA A 24 30.47 45.17 65.29
C ALA A 24 31.12 43.84 65.66
N GLU A 25 31.97 43.83 66.70
CA GLU A 25 32.64 42.63 67.21
C GLU A 25 31.61 41.57 67.62
N GLU A 26 30.60 41.96 68.42
CA GLU A 26 29.53 41.04 68.84
C GLU A 26 28.73 40.49 67.65
N ALA A 27 28.31 41.36 66.72
CA ALA A 27 27.50 40.95 65.57
C ALA A 27 28.28 40.05 64.59
N ILE A 28 29.55 40.36 64.36
CA ILE A 28 30.44 39.58 63.50
C ILE A 28 30.73 38.21 64.16
N ALA A 29 31.00 38.17 65.46
CA ALA A 29 31.23 36.92 66.19
C ALA A 29 29.97 36.03 66.19
N ALA A 30 28.79 36.60 66.48
CA ALA A 30 27.53 35.86 66.45
C ALA A 30 27.25 35.26 65.05
N LYS A 31 27.57 36.01 63.99
CA LYS A 31 27.41 35.53 62.62
C LYS A 31 28.43 34.44 62.26
N ALA A 32 29.67 34.56 62.74
CA ALA A 32 30.68 33.54 62.57
C ALA A 32 30.29 32.22 63.24
N ASP A 33 29.70 32.30 64.45
CA ASP A 33 29.20 31.14 65.18
C ASP A 33 28.02 30.47 64.48
N GLU A 34 27.06 31.27 63.97
CA GLU A 34 25.94 30.78 63.15
C GLU A 34 26.45 29.94 61.96
N LEU A 35 27.50 30.42 61.31
CA LEU A 35 28.11 29.81 60.13
C LEU A 35 29.22 28.80 60.46
N LYS A 36 29.52 28.57 61.74
CA LYS A 36 30.60 27.68 62.24
C LYS A 36 31.97 27.96 61.61
N LEU A 37 32.36 29.23 61.65
CA LEU A 37 33.56 29.73 61.00
C LEU A 37 34.71 29.93 62.00
N VAL A 38 35.96 29.75 61.54
CA VAL A 38 37.16 29.98 62.35
C VAL A 38 37.87 31.25 61.86
N PRO A 39 38.20 32.21 62.75
CA PRO A 39 38.89 33.44 62.38
C PRO A 39 40.18 33.17 61.60
N HIS A 40 40.40 33.93 60.52
CA HIS A 40 41.61 33.85 59.70
C HIS A 40 42.54 35.05 59.90
N ASN A 41 41.98 36.19 60.27
CA ASN A 41 42.69 37.42 60.61
C ASN A 41 41.98 38.13 61.77
N ASP A 42 42.62 39.18 62.28
CA ASP A 42 42.02 40.06 63.27
C ASP A 42 40.92 40.93 62.65
N LEU A 43 40.01 41.39 63.49
CA LEU A 43 38.93 42.31 63.12
C LEU A 43 39.54 43.64 62.62
N ASN A 44 39.01 44.16 61.51
CA ASN A 44 39.39 45.48 60.98
C ASN A 44 38.17 46.40 60.93
N CYS A 45 38.15 47.42 61.79
CA CYS A 45 37.10 48.43 61.90
C CYS A 45 37.47 49.79 61.29
N THR A 46 38.45 49.83 60.39
CA THR A 46 38.91 51.06 59.72
C THR A 46 38.21 51.32 58.37
N LEU A 47 37.10 50.63 58.09
CA LEU A 47 36.40 50.78 56.81
C LEU A 47 35.53 52.04 56.80
N VAL A 48 35.11 52.44 55.60
CA VAL A 48 34.27 53.64 55.38
C VAL A 48 32.96 53.60 56.18
N GLY A 49 32.59 54.71 56.82
CA GLY A 49 31.30 54.82 57.53
C GLY A 49 31.18 53.92 58.77
N GLU A 50 32.26 53.80 59.57
CA GLU A 50 32.32 53.02 60.82
C GLU A 50 32.14 51.50 60.62
N GLY A 51 32.38 50.98 59.41
CA GLY A 51 32.23 49.56 59.16
C GLY A 51 33.39 48.71 59.65
N CYS A 52 33.10 47.44 59.90
CA CYS A 52 34.08 46.43 60.28
C CYS A 52 34.03 45.22 59.35
N VAL A 53 35.17 44.54 59.21
CA VAL A 53 35.25 43.26 58.51
C VAL A 53 36.20 42.32 59.22
N GLN A 54 35.83 41.04 59.27
CA GLN A 54 36.75 39.96 59.63
C GLN A 54 36.63 38.82 58.63
N THR A 55 37.76 38.21 58.29
CA THR A 55 37.84 37.07 57.37
C THR A 55 37.99 35.78 58.17
N TYR A 56 37.34 34.73 57.66
CA TYR A 56 37.26 33.42 58.28
C TYR A 56 37.55 32.31 57.29
N THR A 57 37.89 31.14 57.82
CA THR A 57 37.95 29.87 57.11
C THR A 57 36.81 28.97 57.57
N SER A 58 36.14 28.30 56.64
CA SER A 58 35.12 27.30 56.97
C SER A 58 35.76 26.06 57.58
N ALA A 59 35.28 25.64 58.76
CA ALA A 59 35.74 24.44 59.45
C ALA A 59 35.41 23.15 58.66
N GLU A 60 34.33 23.17 57.86
CA GLU A 60 33.88 22.02 57.06
C GLU A 60 34.53 21.98 55.67
N ARG A 61 34.99 23.13 55.15
CA ARG A 61 35.60 23.27 53.83
C ARG A 61 36.78 24.23 53.90
N SER A 62 37.95 23.70 54.23
CA SER A 62 39.19 24.46 54.46
C SER A 62 39.65 25.40 53.33
N THR A 63 39.10 25.22 52.12
CA THR A 63 39.36 26.08 50.95
C THR A 63 38.43 27.28 50.85
N GLU A 64 37.29 27.32 51.55
CA GLU A 64 36.39 28.48 51.55
C GLU A 64 37.00 29.64 52.38
N ARG A 65 36.82 30.87 51.88
CA ARG A 65 37.21 32.11 52.56
C ARG A 65 35.99 33.01 52.62
N ILE A 66 35.52 33.26 53.83
CA ILE A 66 34.31 34.05 54.09
C ILE A 66 34.72 35.34 54.79
N ALA A 67 34.32 36.49 54.29
CA ALA A 67 34.41 37.76 55.00
C ALA A 67 33.05 38.09 55.60
N ILE A 68 32.99 38.45 56.88
CA ILE A 68 31.78 39.00 57.50
C ILE A 68 31.99 40.50 57.61
N TYR A 69 31.15 41.25 56.91
CA TYR A 69 31.12 42.71 56.91
C TYR A 69 30.01 43.20 57.83
N TRP A 70 30.26 44.28 58.54
CA TRP A 70 29.28 44.98 59.37
C TRP A 70 29.35 46.48 59.12
N SER A 71 28.18 47.13 59.16
CA SER A 71 28.04 48.58 59.31
C SER A 71 26.87 48.86 60.25
N PRO A 72 26.78 50.06 60.85
CA PRO A 72 25.63 50.43 61.68
C PRO A 72 24.29 50.33 60.94
N GLN A 73 24.28 50.54 59.62
CA GLN A 73 23.06 50.58 58.81
C GLN A 73 22.65 49.20 58.27
N THR A 74 23.61 48.31 58.01
CA THR A 74 23.34 47.00 57.40
C THR A 74 23.36 45.83 58.37
N GLY A 75 24.10 45.94 59.48
CA GLY A 75 24.42 44.81 60.35
C GLY A 75 25.42 43.83 59.70
N ALA A 76 25.64 42.67 60.34
CA ALA A 76 26.65 41.69 59.93
C ALA A 76 26.15 40.73 58.84
N HIS A 77 26.84 40.70 57.69
CA HIS A 77 26.53 39.81 56.55
C HIS A 77 27.79 39.17 55.96
N SER A 78 27.66 37.91 55.55
CA SER A 78 28.76 37.12 55.02
C SER A 78 28.93 37.26 53.51
N VAL A 79 30.18 37.32 53.03
CA VAL A 79 30.56 37.33 51.63
C VAL A 79 31.58 36.21 51.38
N ASP A 80 31.22 35.24 50.54
CA ASP A 80 32.17 34.22 50.07
C ASP A 80 33.12 34.83 49.03
N LEU A 81 34.38 35.01 49.44
CA LEU A 81 35.44 35.67 48.66
C LEU A 81 35.89 34.87 47.44
N LEU A 82 35.68 33.55 47.43
CA LEU A 82 36.08 32.67 46.32
C LEU A 82 34.94 32.38 45.36
N HIS A 83 33.69 32.56 45.80
CA HIS A 83 32.53 32.58 44.93
C HIS A 83 32.57 33.75 43.94
N TYR A 84 31.78 33.66 42.87
CA TYR A 84 31.68 34.73 41.86
C TYR A 84 31.27 36.07 42.48
N VAL A 85 30.35 36.03 43.46
CA VAL A 85 29.83 37.23 44.14
C VAL A 85 30.95 37.99 44.85
N GLY A 86 31.76 37.35 45.69
CA GLY A 86 32.89 37.99 46.35
C GLY A 86 33.98 38.46 45.38
N LYS A 87 34.27 37.68 44.32
CA LYS A 87 35.19 38.11 43.26
C LYS A 87 34.71 39.36 42.52
N ALA A 88 33.40 39.47 42.26
CA ALA A 88 32.80 40.62 41.62
C ALA A 88 32.75 41.84 42.55
N TYR A 89 32.44 41.62 43.83
CA TYR A 89 32.48 42.64 44.88
C TYR A 89 33.89 43.22 45.03
N ARG A 90 34.91 42.35 45.13
CA ARG A 90 36.33 42.72 45.09
C ARG A 90 36.69 43.59 43.89
N LYS A 91 36.31 43.14 42.69
CA LYS A 91 36.62 43.86 41.45
C LYS A 91 35.91 45.22 41.39
N ALA A 92 34.79 45.37 42.10
CA ALA A 92 34.01 46.59 42.15
C ALA A 92 34.51 47.60 43.20
N GLY A 93 35.57 47.28 43.96
CA GLY A 93 36.14 48.15 44.99
C GLY A 93 35.65 47.84 46.41
N TRP A 94 35.07 46.65 46.65
CA TRP A 94 34.54 46.26 47.96
C TRP A 94 33.47 47.24 48.47
N GLU A 95 33.46 47.54 49.77
CA GLU A 95 32.53 48.43 50.46
C GLU A 95 32.65 49.90 50.02
N GLU A 96 33.85 50.35 49.66
CA GLU A 96 34.08 51.67 49.04
C GLU A 96 33.62 51.72 47.57
N GLY A 97 33.34 50.54 47.01
CA GLY A 97 32.91 50.37 45.65
C GLY A 97 31.46 50.78 45.40
N LYS A 98 31.05 50.70 44.13
CA LYS A 98 29.70 51.07 43.67
C LYS A 98 28.53 50.28 44.31
N TYR A 99 28.80 49.26 45.13
CA TYR A 99 27.78 48.41 45.75
C TYR A 99 27.53 48.75 47.23
N GLY A 100 28.49 49.37 47.95
CA GLY A 100 28.40 49.58 49.39
C GLY A 100 28.48 48.28 50.19
N TYR A 101 28.09 48.33 51.47
CA TYR A 101 28.08 47.16 52.36
C TYR A 101 27.05 46.11 51.94
N PRO A 102 27.29 44.81 52.20
CA PRO A 102 26.29 43.78 52.02
C PRO A 102 25.10 43.99 52.96
N THR A 103 23.89 43.83 52.45
CA THR A 103 22.62 43.94 53.20
C THR A 103 21.92 42.59 53.39
N SER A 104 22.50 41.53 52.84
CA SER A 104 22.04 40.16 53.01
C SER A 104 23.22 39.20 52.91
N ASP A 105 23.08 38.00 53.46
CA ASP A 105 23.89 36.85 53.04
C ASP A 105 23.55 36.45 51.59
N MET A 106 24.44 35.67 50.98
CA MET A 106 24.18 35.08 49.67
C MET A 106 23.06 34.04 49.73
N SER A 107 22.06 34.16 48.86
CA SER A 107 20.93 33.23 48.75
C SER A 107 20.76 32.69 47.34
N GLY A 108 20.20 31.49 47.22
CA GLY A 108 19.86 30.88 45.94
C GLY A 108 18.46 31.27 45.47
N VAL A 109 18.28 31.58 44.18
CA VAL A 109 16.95 31.80 43.61
C VAL A 109 16.22 30.46 43.48
N PRO A 110 15.01 30.29 44.06
CA PRO A 110 14.28 29.02 44.07
C PRO A 110 14.12 28.41 42.67
N ASN A 111 14.30 27.09 42.58
CA ASN A 111 14.24 26.33 41.32
C ASN A 111 15.23 26.83 40.25
N THR A 112 16.38 27.38 40.64
CA THR A 112 17.48 27.74 39.72
C THR A 112 18.84 27.35 40.32
N LYS A 113 19.93 27.66 39.61
CA LYS A 113 21.30 27.62 40.15
C LYS A 113 21.89 29.03 40.19
N VAL A 114 21.03 30.03 40.36
CA VAL A 114 21.40 31.44 40.41
C VAL A 114 21.58 31.81 41.87
N SER A 115 22.73 32.39 42.19
CA SER A 115 23.00 32.94 43.52
C SER A 115 22.91 34.46 43.46
N VAL A 116 22.35 35.08 44.49
CA VAL A 116 22.20 36.53 44.60
C VAL A 116 22.59 37.00 45.99
N GLN A 117 23.27 38.13 46.04
CA GLN A 117 23.53 38.86 47.27
C GLN A 117 23.19 40.32 47.08
N SER A 118 22.52 40.91 48.06
CA SER A 118 22.13 42.32 48.07
C SER A 118 23.15 43.15 48.82
N PHE A 119 23.34 44.38 48.36
CA PHE A 119 24.23 45.39 48.92
C PHE A 119 23.45 46.71 48.97
N GLU A 120 23.95 47.71 49.68
CA GLU A 120 23.30 49.01 49.87
C GLU A 120 22.88 49.68 48.55
N HIS A 121 23.70 49.53 47.51
CA HIS A 121 23.50 50.20 46.22
C HIS A 121 23.24 49.23 45.06
N GLY A 122 22.81 48.01 45.37
CA GLY A 122 22.33 47.08 44.35
C GLY A 122 22.47 45.61 44.74
N LYS A 123 22.74 44.78 43.73
CA LYS A 123 22.91 43.34 43.92
C LYS A 123 23.92 42.78 42.95
N ILE A 124 24.58 41.72 43.39
CA ILE A 124 25.44 40.90 42.54
C ILE A 124 24.73 39.56 42.32
N VAL A 125 24.60 39.15 41.06
CA VAL A 125 23.88 37.93 40.65
C VAL A 125 24.83 37.02 39.88
N ASP A 126 25.10 35.83 40.41
CA ASP A 126 25.84 34.79 39.70
C ASP A 126 24.87 33.88 38.93
N THR A 127 24.99 33.89 37.60
CA THR A 127 24.24 33.02 36.69
C THR A 127 25.11 31.99 35.98
N SER A 128 26.41 31.98 36.26
CA SER A 128 27.42 31.23 35.49
C SER A 128 27.18 29.72 35.55
N ALA A 129 27.00 29.17 36.76
CA ALA A 129 26.67 27.77 36.99
C ALA A 129 25.31 27.39 36.38
N HIS A 130 24.34 28.30 36.43
CA HIS A 130 23.01 28.09 35.87
C HIS A 130 23.03 27.96 34.35
N TYR A 131 23.64 28.90 33.64
CA TYR A 131 23.70 28.83 32.18
C TYR A 131 24.69 27.77 31.68
N ALA A 132 25.71 27.40 32.46
CA ALA A 132 26.52 26.22 32.16
C ALA A 132 25.67 24.94 32.18
N ALA A 133 24.81 24.77 33.20
CA ALA A 133 23.87 23.65 33.27
C ALA A 133 22.88 23.66 32.10
N GLY A 134 22.35 24.84 31.74
CA GLY A 134 21.46 24.99 30.59
C GLY A 134 22.13 24.60 29.27
N ARG A 135 23.33 25.14 28.98
CA ARG A 135 24.10 24.79 27.77
C ARG A 135 24.38 23.29 27.68
N LYS A 136 24.74 22.66 28.82
CA LYS A 136 24.95 21.21 28.90
C LYS A 136 23.66 20.44 28.62
N ALA A 137 22.54 20.81 29.24
CA ALA A 137 21.26 20.13 29.04
C ALA A 137 20.77 20.21 27.58
N LEU A 138 20.98 21.36 26.92
CA LEU A 138 20.68 21.52 25.49
C LEU A 138 21.55 20.61 24.62
N ALA A 139 22.86 20.52 24.90
CA ALA A 139 23.79 19.65 24.17
C ALA A 139 23.47 18.16 24.39
N ASP A 140 23.24 17.74 25.63
CA ASP A 140 22.88 16.37 25.97
C ASP A 140 21.59 15.95 25.25
N ARG A 141 20.56 16.81 25.26
CA ARG A 141 19.29 16.54 24.57
C ARG A 141 19.46 16.48 23.05
N ALA A 142 20.27 17.36 22.47
CA ALA A 142 20.56 17.33 21.04
C ALA A 142 21.29 16.05 20.63
N SER A 143 22.24 15.58 21.44
CA SER A 143 22.96 14.31 21.24
C SER A 143 22.00 13.11 21.25
N GLN A 144 21.13 13.03 22.26
CA GLN A 144 20.09 11.99 22.36
C GLN A 144 19.20 11.93 21.11
N LEU A 145 18.89 13.08 20.51
CA LEU A 145 18.04 13.20 19.33
C LEU A 145 18.84 13.19 18.01
N ARG A 146 20.16 13.01 18.07
CA ARG A 146 21.08 13.02 16.91
C ARG A 146 20.93 14.28 16.04
N LEU A 147 20.89 15.43 16.69
CA LEU A 147 20.70 16.73 16.03
C LEU A 147 22.02 17.48 15.87
N THR A 148 22.15 18.21 14.77
CA THR A 148 23.28 19.11 14.49
C THR A 148 22.90 20.55 14.73
N THR A 149 23.87 21.35 15.13
CA THR A 149 23.67 22.75 15.52
C THR A 149 23.37 23.62 14.30
N VAL A 150 22.48 24.61 14.47
CA VAL A 150 22.14 25.59 13.42
C VAL A 150 22.64 26.98 13.79
N ASN A 151 22.51 27.37 15.06
CA ASN A 151 22.94 28.67 15.57
C ASN A 151 23.67 28.54 16.91
N GLY A 152 24.11 29.67 17.46
CA GLY A 152 24.62 29.78 18.84
C GLY A 152 23.52 29.61 19.89
N TYR A 153 23.94 29.63 21.16
CA TYR A 153 23.01 29.61 22.30
C TYR A 153 22.45 31.01 22.54
N ALA A 154 21.17 31.11 22.88
CA ALA A 154 20.59 32.30 23.51
C ALA A 154 20.16 31.91 24.93
N CYS A 155 20.95 32.33 25.91
CA CYS A 155 20.61 32.23 27.34
C CYS A 155 20.14 33.61 27.84
N GLU A 156 19.90 33.75 29.15
CA GLU A 156 19.34 34.99 29.72
C GLU A 156 17.95 35.32 29.19
N LEU A 157 17.23 34.28 28.75
CA LEU A 157 15.82 34.40 28.45
C LEU A 157 15.06 34.62 29.77
N ARG A 158 13.89 35.25 29.68
CA ARG A 158 13.01 35.53 30.83
C ARG A 158 12.88 34.30 31.73
N GLY A 159 13.16 34.44 33.03
CA GLY A 159 13.13 33.31 33.97
C GLY A 159 14.35 32.38 33.87
N TYR A 160 15.52 32.93 33.49
CA TYR A 160 16.80 32.24 33.39
C TYR A 160 16.83 31.08 32.39
N GLY A 161 16.06 31.20 31.30
CA GLY A 161 16.01 30.16 30.27
C GLY A 161 17.16 30.22 29.28
N CYS A 162 17.39 29.08 28.59
CA CYS A 162 18.26 28.98 27.42
C CYS A 162 17.53 28.33 26.26
N VAL A 163 17.91 28.69 25.03
CA VAL A 163 17.46 28.04 23.81
C VAL A 163 18.62 27.88 22.81
N ARG A 164 18.57 26.81 22.01
CA ARG A 164 19.40 26.66 20.82
C ARG A 164 18.63 25.96 19.72
N THR A 165 18.87 26.32 18.46
CA THR A 165 18.23 25.69 17.30
C THR A 165 19.15 24.66 16.66
N TYR A 166 18.55 23.55 16.27
CA TYR A 166 19.19 22.38 15.68
C TYR A 166 18.43 21.89 14.44
N LYS A 167 19.04 20.95 13.71
CA LYS A 167 18.44 20.24 12.58
C LYS A 167 18.84 18.75 12.59
N PRO A 168 17.93 17.83 12.23
CA PRO A 168 18.30 16.45 11.92
C PRO A 168 19.15 16.39 10.64
N ALA A 169 20.02 15.38 10.54
CA ALA A 169 20.80 15.14 9.31
C ALA A 169 19.87 14.89 8.11
N GLY A 170 20.18 15.52 6.97
CA GLY A 170 19.40 15.36 5.73
C GLY A 170 17.97 15.93 5.78
N SER A 171 17.61 16.73 6.80
CA SER A 171 16.26 17.28 6.94
C SER A 171 16.22 18.81 6.87
N SER A 172 15.16 19.37 6.29
CA SER A 172 14.84 20.80 6.34
C SER A 172 14.24 21.25 7.67
N LYS A 173 13.92 20.31 8.57
CA LYS A 173 13.34 20.62 9.88
C LYS A 173 14.24 21.54 10.70
N ARG A 174 13.61 22.37 11.53
CA ARG A 174 14.28 23.21 12.54
C ARG A 174 13.67 22.89 13.90
N ILE A 175 14.51 22.47 14.84
CA ILE A 175 14.10 22.07 16.18
C ILE A 175 14.80 23.01 17.16
N ALA A 176 14.03 23.85 17.85
CA ALA A 176 14.54 24.61 18.98
C ALA A 176 14.46 23.73 20.23
N ILE A 177 15.55 23.62 20.98
CA ILE A 177 15.53 23.02 22.31
C ILE A 177 15.56 24.19 23.30
N TYR A 178 14.51 24.28 24.11
CA TYR A 178 14.37 25.22 25.21
C TYR A 178 14.70 24.53 26.52
N TRP A 179 15.31 25.24 27.44
CA TRP A 179 15.61 24.75 28.77
C TRP A 179 15.32 25.82 29.81
N THR A 180 14.67 25.40 30.88
CA THR A 180 14.70 26.05 32.19
C THR A 180 14.96 24.95 33.22
N GLN A 181 15.41 25.32 34.41
CA GLN A 181 15.58 24.35 35.50
C GLN A 181 14.26 23.64 35.85
N ALA A 182 13.12 24.34 35.78
CA ALA A 182 11.80 23.78 36.09
C ALA A 182 11.26 22.82 35.01
N THR A 183 11.48 23.12 33.72
CA THR A 183 10.91 22.33 32.61
C THR A 183 11.85 21.25 32.08
N GLY A 184 13.14 21.38 32.35
CA GLY A 184 14.20 20.64 31.65
C GLY A 184 14.28 21.02 30.16
N ALA A 185 15.08 20.26 29.42
CA ALA A 185 15.30 20.49 27.98
C ALA A 185 14.16 19.89 27.15
N ARG A 186 13.36 20.75 26.51
CA ARG A 186 12.19 20.37 25.70
C ARG A 186 12.30 20.91 24.28
N THR A 187 11.82 20.14 23.33
CA THR A 187 11.94 20.43 21.90
C THR A 187 10.70 21.11 21.34
N VAL A 188 10.88 22.07 20.42
CA VAL A 188 9.82 22.66 19.61
C VAL A 188 10.24 22.57 18.13
N GLU A 189 9.51 21.81 17.32
CA GLU A 189 9.75 21.74 15.88
C GLU A 189 9.18 23.00 15.19
N LEU A 190 10.04 24.00 14.96
CA LEU A 190 9.68 25.32 14.42
C LEU A 190 9.09 25.26 13.01
N THR A 191 9.40 24.22 12.24
CA THR A 191 8.85 23.99 10.90
C THR A 191 7.46 23.34 10.93
N HIS A 192 7.09 22.72 12.04
CA HIS A 192 5.77 22.11 12.23
C HIS A 192 4.72 23.17 12.58
N ALA A 193 3.43 22.90 12.32
CA ALA A 193 2.34 23.85 12.59
C ALA A 193 2.25 24.27 14.07
N VAL A 194 2.55 23.35 15.00
CA VAL A 194 2.66 23.66 16.44
C VAL A 194 3.75 24.69 16.71
N GLY A 195 4.95 24.49 16.15
CA GLY A 195 6.05 25.45 16.31
C GLY A 195 5.81 26.79 15.60
N LYS A 196 5.14 26.77 14.44
CA LYS A 196 4.69 28.00 13.77
C LYS A 196 3.70 28.79 14.62
N ALA A 197 2.75 28.12 15.27
CA ALA A 197 1.81 28.76 16.19
C ALA A 197 2.52 29.30 17.44
N TYR A 198 3.50 28.56 17.98
CA TYR A 198 4.33 29.02 19.10
C TYR A 198 5.12 30.28 18.72
N ARG A 199 5.77 30.28 17.55
CA ARG A 199 6.46 31.45 16.99
C ARG A 199 5.52 32.65 16.84
N ALA A 200 4.35 32.44 16.23
CA ALA A 200 3.36 33.50 16.01
C ALA A 200 2.82 34.08 17.33
N SER A 201 2.88 33.31 18.42
CA SER A 201 2.49 33.79 19.75
C SER A 201 3.58 34.58 20.49
N GLY A 202 4.79 34.71 19.91
CA GLY A 202 5.94 35.37 20.56
C GLY A 202 6.88 34.44 21.31
N TYR A 203 6.91 33.14 21.00
CA TYR A 203 7.77 32.13 21.63
C TYR A 203 7.61 32.09 23.18
N GLU A 204 8.71 32.01 23.93
CA GLU A 204 8.73 31.92 25.39
C GLU A 204 8.27 33.21 26.08
N LYS A 205 8.37 34.34 25.38
CA LYS A 205 7.84 35.64 25.82
C LYS A 205 6.33 35.74 25.59
N GLY A 206 5.80 34.86 24.76
CA GLY A 206 4.40 34.79 24.36
C GLY A 206 3.46 34.26 25.45
N LYS A 207 2.18 34.13 25.07
CA LYS A 207 1.12 33.69 25.98
C LYS A 207 1.29 32.28 26.55
N TYR A 208 2.09 31.42 25.91
CA TYR A 208 2.27 30.01 26.31
C TYR A 208 3.44 29.78 27.28
N GLY A 209 4.45 30.65 27.32
CA GLY A 209 5.67 30.44 28.12
C GLY A 209 6.58 29.34 27.55
N TYR A 210 7.39 28.70 28.41
CA TYR A 210 8.30 27.62 28.00
C TYR A 210 7.56 26.30 27.74
N PRO A 211 8.05 25.47 26.79
CA PRO A 211 7.55 24.11 26.61
C PRO A 211 7.79 23.25 27.86
N THR A 212 6.77 22.51 28.28
CA THR A 212 6.82 21.57 29.42
C THR A 212 6.85 20.12 28.96
N SER A 213 6.48 19.85 27.70
CA SER A 213 6.58 18.55 27.05
C SER A 213 7.29 18.66 25.70
N ASP A 214 7.74 17.52 25.16
CA ASP A 214 7.96 17.39 23.72
C ASP A 214 6.61 17.28 22.99
N MET A 215 6.62 17.55 21.68
CA MET A 215 5.43 17.39 20.85
C MET A 215 5.06 15.91 20.70
N SER A 216 3.80 15.59 20.96
CA SER A 216 3.20 14.28 20.73
C SER A 216 2.30 14.32 19.49
N VAL A 217 2.30 13.26 18.67
CA VAL A 217 1.42 13.15 17.49
C VAL A 217 0.64 11.85 17.57
N ASN A 218 -0.70 11.94 17.57
CA ASN A 218 -1.54 10.75 17.57
C ASN A 218 -1.38 10.00 16.23
N SER A 219 -0.99 8.72 16.30
CA SER A 219 -0.61 7.93 15.13
C SER A 219 -1.74 7.67 14.14
N LYS A 220 -3.01 7.69 14.58
CA LYS A 220 -4.18 7.45 13.72
C LYS A 220 -4.79 8.74 13.18
N THR A 221 -4.82 9.78 14.01
CA THR A 221 -5.54 11.02 13.70
C THR A 221 -4.62 12.16 13.31
N LEU A 222 -3.30 12.00 13.46
CA LEU A 222 -2.28 13.01 13.15
C LEU A 222 -2.46 14.33 13.92
N VAL A 223 -3.28 14.34 14.97
CA VAL A 223 -3.40 15.48 15.89
C VAL A 223 -2.11 15.59 16.67
N ALA A 224 -1.47 16.75 16.57
CA ALA A 224 -0.25 17.07 17.27
C ALA A 224 -0.55 17.96 18.48
N THR A 225 -0.04 17.59 19.65
CA THR A 225 -0.21 18.35 20.89
C THR A 225 1.12 18.56 21.56
N GLN A 226 1.37 19.78 22.00
CA GLN A 226 2.49 20.11 22.87
C GLN A 226 2.02 20.98 24.04
N SER A 227 2.50 20.64 25.24
CA SER A 227 2.23 21.39 26.47
C SER A 227 3.30 22.43 26.74
N PHE A 228 2.84 23.57 27.24
CA PHE A 228 3.64 24.71 27.67
C PHE A 228 3.17 25.14 29.07
N GLN A 229 3.95 26.00 29.73
CA GLN A 229 3.66 26.47 31.09
C GLN A 229 2.26 27.06 31.26
N LYS A 230 1.74 27.75 30.23
CA LYS A 230 0.46 28.47 30.28
C LYS A 230 -0.59 27.92 29.32
N GLY A 231 -0.49 26.64 28.96
CA GLY A 231 -1.50 25.94 28.17
C GLY A 231 -0.91 25.05 27.08
N ASN A 232 -1.79 24.59 26.18
CA ASN A 232 -1.42 23.63 25.13
C ASN A 232 -1.59 24.26 23.74
N ILE A 233 -0.73 23.86 22.80
CA ILE A 233 -0.94 24.08 21.38
C ILE A 233 -1.34 22.74 20.76
N VAL A 234 -2.54 22.70 20.18
CA VAL A 234 -3.09 21.53 19.48
C VAL A 234 -3.26 21.88 18.01
N HIS A 235 -2.69 21.07 17.13
CA HIS A 235 -2.85 21.19 15.68
C HIS A 235 -3.51 19.95 15.10
N THR A 236 -4.59 20.14 14.35
CA THR A 236 -5.23 19.10 13.56
C THR A 236 -5.03 19.41 12.08
N PRO A 237 -4.43 18.50 11.28
CA PRO A 237 -4.25 18.74 9.85
C PRO A 237 -5.58 19.00 9.12
N PRO A 238 -5.63 19.90 8.12
CA PRO A 238 -6.89 20.25 7.44
C PRO A 238 -7.66 19.06 6.86
N HIS A 239 -6.95 18.07 6.29
CA HIS A 239 -7.59 16.86 5.74
C HIS A 239 -8.26 16.00 6.82
N VAL A 240 -7.71 15.98 8.04
CA VAL A 240 -8.29 15.25 9.17
C VAL A 240 -9.61 15.90 9.58
N THR A 241 -9.63 17.24 9.69
CA THR A 241 -10.85 18.00 10.00
C THR A 241 -11.92 17.79 8.92
N ALA A 242 -11.55 17.92 7.64
CA ALA A 242 -12.45 17.71 6.52
C ALA A 242 -12.98 16.27 6.46
N GLY A 243 -12.11 15.29 6.65
CA GLY A 243 -12.46 13.88 6.65
C GLY A 243 -13.40 13.51 7.80
N ARG A 244 -13.07 13.87 9.05
CA ARG A 244 -13.95 13.64 10.21
C ARG A 244 -15.35 14.22 9.97
N LYS A 245 -15.42 15.49 9.55
CA LYS A 245 -16.69 16.17 9.23
C LYS A 245 -17.48 15.41 8.17
N ALA A 246 -16.84 14.97 7.09
CA ALA A 246 -17.50 14.24 6.01
C ALA A 246 -17.99 12.84 6.42
N LEU A 247 -17.18 12.12 7.21
CA LEU A 247 -17.56 10.80 7.74
C LEU A 247 -18.79 10.90 8.66
N ASP A 248 -18.80 11.86 9.58
CA ASP A 248 -19.91 12.02 10.52
C ASP A 248 -21.17 12.59 9.86
N ALA A 249 -21.03 13.53 8.93
CA ALA A 249 -22.16 14.00 8.13
C ALA A 249 -22.82 12.85 7.36
N ARG A 250 -22.01 11.96 6.75
CA ARG A 250 -22.52 10.78 6.05
C ARG A 250 -23.16 9.77 7.00
N ALA A 251 -22.55 9.53 8.16
CA ALA A 251 -23.11 8.64 9.18
C ALA A 251 -24.44 9.16 9.73
N LYS A 252 -24.56 10.46 9.99
CA LYS A 252 -25.81 11.11 10.41
C LYS A 252 -26.91 10.94 9.36
N GLN A 253 -26.60 11.19 8.09
CA GLN A 253 -27.54 10.99 6.98
C GLN A 253 -28.07 9.56 6.91
N LEU A 254 -27.21 8.56 7.16
CA LEU A 254 -27.56 7.14 7.09
C LEU A 254 -28.07 6.56 8.43
N LYS A 255 -28.19 7.39 9.48
CA LYS A 255 -28.58 6.97 10.84
C LYS A 255 -27.68 5.85 11.38
N TYR A 256 -26.36 6.08 11.31
CA TYR A 256 -25.35 5.15 11.79
C TYR A 256 -24.68 5.66 13.07
N THR A 257 -24.34 4.75 13.97
CA THR A 257 -23.62 5.05 15.21
C THR A 257 -22.19 4.54 15.14
N ALA A 258 -21.25 5.30 15.67
CA ALA A 258 -19.84 4.96 15.60
C ALA A 258 -19.50 3.73 16.46
N VAL A 259 -18.53 2.94 16.00
CA VAL A 259 -18.05 1.73 16.68
C VAL A 259 -16.61 1.88 17.16
N ASN A 260 -15.81 2.71 16.50
CA ASN A 260 -14.40 2.95 16.84
C ASN A 260 -14.01 4.41 16.55
N ASP A 261 -12.76 4.76 16.85
CA ASP A 261 -12.18 6.06 16.51
C ASP A 261 -11.83 6.19 15.02
N TYR A 262 -11.64 7.44 14.59
CA TYR A 262 -11.17 7.75 13.24
C TYR A 262 -9.75 7.24 12.99
N ASN A 263 -9.51 6.80 11.75
CA ASN A 263 -8.18 6.59 11.21
C ASN A 263 -8.02 7.46 9.96
N CYS A 264 -7.23 8.52 10.08
CA CYS A 264 -6.95 9.49 9.03
C CYS A 264 -5.49 9.41 8.51
N ARG A 265 -4.82 8.28 8.73
CA ARG A 265 -3.49 7.99 8.20
C ARG A 265 -3.56 7.07 6.97
N LEU A 266 -4.62 7.20 6.18
CA LEU A 266 -4.74 6.39 4.97
C LEU A 266 -4.02 7.08 3.79
N PRO A 267 -3.57 6.32 2.77
CA PRO A 267 -2.84 6.89 1.63
C PRO A 267 -3.62 8.00 0.92
N GLY A 268 -2.95 9.08 0.54
CA GLY A 268 -3.60 10.22 -0.12
C GLY A 268 -4.54 11.00 0.81
N ASP A 269 -4.12 11.19 2.06
CA ASP A 269 -4.83 11.97 3.09
C ASP A 269 -6.25 11.48 3.38
N GLY A 270 -6.44 10.16 3.31
CA GLY A 270 -7.75 9.55 3.51
C GLY A 270 -8.10 9.29 4.97
N CYS A 271 -9.39 9.29 5.26
CA CYS A 271 -9.98 8.96 6.55
C CYS A 271 -10.95 7.79 6.46
N VAL A 272 -11.01 6.97 7.50
CA VAL A 272 -12.05 5.94 7.68
C VAL A 272 -12.50 5.89 9.13
N ARG A 273 -13.77 5.54 9.33
CA ARG A 273 -14.32 5.14 10.63
C ARG A 273 -15.36 4.04 10.41
N THR A 274 -15.47 3.13 11.38
CA THR A 274 -16.45 2.04 11.36
C THR A 274 -17.68 2.43 12.17
N TYR A 275 -18.84 2.10 11.62
CA TYR A 275 -20.14 2.38 12.18
C TYR A 275 -21.02 1.13 12.16
N LYS A 276 -22.15 1.19 12.87
CA LYS A 276 -23.25 0.22 12.83
C LYS A 276 -24.58 0.95 12.54
N PRO A 277 -25.52 0.36 11.78
CA PRO A 277 -26.85 0.94 11.59
C PRO A 277 -27.61 0.94 12.91
N SER A 278 -28.43 1.96 13.18
CA SER A 278 -29.25 2.01 14.40
C SER A 278 -30.16 0.78 14.56
N LEU A 279 -30.65 0.22 13.45
CA LEU A 279 -31.54 -0.95 13.44
C LEU A 279 -30.80 -2.30 13.36
N SER A 280 -29.47 -2.35 13.41
CA SER A 280 -28.72 -3.60 13.32
C SER A 280 -27.41 -3.59 14.11
N SER A 281 -27.33 -4.41 15.14
CA SER A 281 -26.10 -4.58 15.95
C SER A 281 -25.04 -5.45 15.28
N LYS A 282 -25.43 -6.30 14.30
CA LYS A 282 -24.52 -7.26 13.64
C LYS A 282 -23.79 -6.66 12.45
N ARG A 283 -24.39 -5.69 11.74
CA ARG A 283 -23.79 -5.08 10.56
C ARG A 283 -22.63 -4.15 10.94
N ARG A 284 -21.60 -4.10 10.10
CA ARG A 284 -20.47 -3.17 10.22
C ARG A 284 -20.27 -2.46 8.89
N ILE A 285 -20.25 -1.13 8.92
CA ILE A 285 -20.07 -0.27 7.76
C ILE A 285 -18.85 0.59 8.00
N ALA A 286 -17.84 0.48 7.13
CA ALA A 286 -16.77 1.45 7.09
C ALA A 286 -17.20 2.59 6.16
N ILE A 287 -17.09 3.82 6.62
CA ILE A 287 -17.20 4.99 5.74
C ILE A 287 -15.77 5.45 5.46
N TYR A 288 -15.37 5.45 4.19
CA TYR A 288 -14.08 5.94 3.71
C TYR A 288 -14.26 7.32 3.09
N TRP A 289 -13.27 8.18 3.27
CA TRP A 289 -13.23 9.51 2.69
C TRP A 289 -11.85 9.83 2.15
N THR A 290 -11.81 10.46 0.98
CA THR A 290 -10.69 11.28 0.50
C THR A 290 -11.28 12.53 -0.13
N ALA A 291 -10.48 13.58 -0.32
CA ALA A 291 -10.90 14.78 -1.03
C ALA A 291 -11.43 14.47 -2.45
N LYS A 292 -10.88 13.44 -3.12
CA LYS A 292 -11.25 13.06 -4.49
C LYS A 292 -12.53 12.22 -4.58
N THR A 293 -12.76 11.32 -3.62
CA THR A 293 -13.87 10.34 -3.70
C THR A 293 -15.12 10.76 -2.93
N GLY A 294 -14.97 11.70 -1.98
CA GLY A 294 -15.97 11.97 -0.96
C GLY A 294 -16.16 10.80 -0.01
N ALA A 295 -17.15 10.90 0.88
CA ALA A 295 -17.46 9.88 1.88
C ALA A 295 -18.31 8.75 1.26
N ARG A 296 -17.78 7.52 1.21
CA ARG A 296 -18.41 6.34 0.61
C ARG A 296 -18.46 5.17 1.59
N THR A 297 -19.55 4.43 1.55
CA THR A 297 -19.80 3.32 2.48
C THR A 297 -19.29 2.00 1.92
N VAL A 298 -18.72 1.14 2.77
CA VAL A 298 -18.43 -0.27 2.48
C VAL A 298 -19.01 -1.11 3.61
N GLU A 299 -19.97 -1.98 3.29
CA GLU A 299 -20.55 -2.89 4.28
C GLU A 299 -19.63 -4.11 4.49
N LEU A 300 -18.81 -4.05 5.54
CA LEU A 300 -17.77 -5.03 5.87
C LEU A 300 -18.33 -6.44 6.17
N THR A 301 -19.59 -6.53 6.60
CA THR A 301 -20.28 -7.80 6.87
C THR A 301 -20.85 -8.47 5.63
N HIS A 302 -21.07 -7.71 4.55
CA HIS A 302 -21.55 -8.25 3.28
C HIS A 302 -20.40 -8.90 2.49
N ALA A 303 -20.72 -9.83 1.58
CA ALA A 303 -19.72 -10.54 0.76
C ALA A 303 -18.80 -9.58 -0.03
N VAL A 304 -19.35 -8.46 -0.50
CA VAL A 304 -18.59 -7.39 -1.19
C VAL A 304 -17.55 -6.77 -0.26
N GLY A 305 -17.93 -6.38 0.97
CA GLY A 305 -17.00 -5.81 1.94
C GLY A 305 -15.97 -6.83 2.45
N LYS A 306 -16.37 -8.09 2.66
CA LYS A 306 -15.43 -9.19 2.97
C LYS A 306 -14.40 -9.36 1.85
N LYS A 307 -14.81 -9.24 0.58
CA LYS A 307 -13.91 -9.31 -0.57
C LYS A 307 -12.96 -8.11 -0.63
N PHE A 308 -13.45 -6.90 -0.32
CA PHE A 308 -12.61 -5.70 -0.22
C PHE A 308 -11.56 -5.84 0.90
N THR A 309 -11.95 -6.37 2.06
CA THR A 309 -11.03 -6.72 3.16
C THR A 309 -9.96 -7.72 2.71
N ALA A 310 -10.36 -8.82 2.07
CA ALA A 310 -9.42 -9.82 1.54
C ALA A 310 -8.48 -9.22 0.49
N ALA A 311 -8.95 -8.24 -0.28
CA ALA A 311 -8.16 -7.48 -1.24
C ALA A 311 -7.28 -6.38 -0.61
N LYS A 312 -7.08 -6.37 0.72
CA LYS A 312 -6.24 -5.42 1.48
C LYS A 312 -6.77 -3.98 1.50
N TYR A 313 -8.09 -3.81 1.48
CA TYR A 313 -8.78 -2.53 1.64
C TYR A 313 -8.32 -1.45 0.64
N GLU A 314 -8.25 -0.19 1.05
CA GLU A 314 -7.87 0.96 0.22
C GLU A 314 -6.41 0.94 -0.22
N ARG A 315 -5.55 0.21 0.50
CA ARG A 315 -4.13 0.00 0.15
C ARG A 315 -3.94 -1.06 -0.94
N GLY A 316 -4.98 -1.86 -1.19
CA GLY A 316 -4.95 -2.97 -2.12
C GLY A 316 -5.13 -2.58 -3.59
N ILE A 317 -5.36 -3.62 -4.39
CA ILE A 317 -5.50 -3.52 -5.86
C ILE A 317 -6.72 -2.69 -6.32
N LEU A 318 -7.69 -2.45 -5.43
CA LEU A 318 -8.93 -1.74 -5.74
C LEU A 318 -8.86 -0.23 -5.46
N GLY A 319 -8.05 0.20 -4.49
CA GLY A 319 -8.05 1.59 -4.00
C GLY A 319 -9.32 1.95 -3.21
N TYR A 320 -9.60 3.25 -3.07
CA TYR A 320 -10.78 3.72 -2.33
C TYR A 320 -12.09 3.43 -3.07
N PRO A 321 -13.20 3.22 -2.33
CA PRO A 321 -14.54 3.22 -2.92
C PRO A 321 -14.82 4.57 -3.58
N THR A 322 -15.36 4.55 -4.80
CA THR A 322 -15.79 5.75 -5.55
C THR A 322 -17.31 5.89 -5.60
N GLY A 323 -18.02 4.83 -5.24
CA GLY A 323 -19.47 4.82 -5.06
C GLY A 323 -19.89 3.85 -3.97
N ASP A 324 -21.11 4.05 -3.46
CA ASP A 324 -21.72 3.12 -2.51
C ASP A 324 -22.14 1.82 -3.22
N MET A 325 -22.26 0.75 -2.43
CA MET A 325 -22.73 -0.54 -2.94
C MET A 325 -24.17 -0.43 -3.45
N LYS A 326 -24.41 -0.87 -4.69
CA LYS A 326 -25.74 -0.97 -5.29
C LYS A 326 -26.17 -2.44 -5.31
N CYS A 327 -27.26 -2.76 -4.62
CA CYS A 327 -27.87 -4.09 -4.58
C CYS A 327 -29.23 -4.09 -5.27
N GLY A 328 -29.85 -5.27 -5.41
CA GLY A 328 -31.13 -5.44 -6.11
C GLY A 328 -30.96 -5.68 -7.61
N LEU A 329 -29.75 -6.02 -8.06
CA LEU A 329 -29.47 -6.35 -9.45
C LEU A 329 -29.98 -7.77 -9.79
N LYS A 330 -30.01 -8.10 -11.09
CA LYS A 330 -30.36 -9.44 -11.61
C LYS A 330 -29.75 -10.55 -10.76
N SER A 331 -30.53 -11.59 -10.47
CA SER A 331 -30.10 -12.70 -9.59
C SER A 331 -29.69 -12.26 -8.17
N LYS A 332 -30.36 -11.24 -7.61
CA LYS A 332 -30.12 -10.69 -6.26
C LYS A 332 -28.68 -10.20 -6.06
N GLY A 333 -28.06 -9.69 -7.12
CA GLY A 333 -26.67 -9.28 -7.08
C GLY A 333 -26.44 -7.88 -6.53
N CYS A 334 -25.18 -7.61 -6.24
CA CYS A 334 -24.69 -6.31 -5.79
C CYS A 334 -23.39 -5.96 -6.52
N VAL A 335 -23.15 -4.66 -6.72
CA VAL A 335 -21.86 -4.14 -7.22
C VAL A 335 -21.39 -2.97 -6.39
N GLN A 336 -20.08 -2.82 -6.26
CA GLN A 336 -19.47 -1.63 -5.70
C GLN A 336 -18.22 -1.24 -6.50
N VAL A 337 -18.11 0.05 -6.83
CA VAL A 337 -17.04 0.62 -7.64
C VAL A 337 -15.96 1.22 -6.76
N PHE A 338 -14.71 0.98 -7.14
CA PHE A 338 -13.50 1.46 -6.49
C PHE A 338 -12.62 2.19 -7.52
N GLN A 339 -11.60 2.91 -7.07
CA GLN A 339 -10.72 3.71 -7.94
C GLN A 339 -10.09 2.91 -9.07
N LYS A 340 -9.68 1.67 -8.81
CA LYS A 340 -8.91 0.83 -9.74
C LYS A 340 -9.69 -0.42 -10.20
N GLY A 341 -10.96 -0.54 -9.83
CA GLY A 341 -11.75 -1.72 -10.17
C GLY A 341 -13.16 -1.71 -9.61
N GLN A 342 -13.79 -2.87 -9.62
CA GLN A 342 -15.14 -3.09 -9.12
C GLN A 342 -15.22 -4.45 -8.44
N ILE A 343 -16.07 -4.57 -7.43
CA ILE A 343 -16.49 -5.87 -6.91
C ILE A 343 -17.91 -6.11 -7.39
N ALA A 344 -18.16 -7.27 -8.01
CA ALA A 344 -19.50 -7.74 -8.35
C ALA A 344 -19.80 -9.02 -7.58
N TYR A 345 -21.05 -9.14 -7.12
CA TYR A 345 -21.53 -10.25 -6.31
C TYR A 345 -22.86 -10.76 -6.84
N SER A 346 -23.03 -12.08 -6.81
CA SER A 346 -24.33 -12.75 -6.82
C SER A 346 -24.28 -13.96 -5.87
N PRO A 347 -25.43 -14.46 -5.38
CA PRO A 347 -25.45 -15.67 -4.55
C PRO A 347 -24.78 -16.88 -5.22
N ALA A 348 -24.97 -17.03 -6.54
CA ALA A 348 -24.43 -18.18 -7.29
C ALA A 348 -22.92 -18.10 -7.53
N THR A 349 -22.35 -16.91 -7.66
CA THR A 349 -20.94 -16.72 -8.06
C THR A 349 -20.03 -16.25 -6.94
N GLY A 350 -20.60 -15.74 -5.85
CA GLY A 350 -19.86 -15.02 -4.80
C GLY A 350 -19.34 -13.66 -5.28
N ALA A 351 -18.57 -13.00 -4.42
CA ALA A 351 -18.02 -11.67 -4.69
C ALA A 351 -16.66 -11.77 -5.40
N ARG A 352 -16.55 -11.17 -6.59
CA ARG A 352 -15.36 -11.22 -7.45
C ARG A 352 -14.86 -9.83 -7.79
N THR A 353 -13.54 -9.68 -7.87
CA THR A 353 -12.90 -8.42 -8.30
C THR A 353 -12.77 -8.36 -9.81
N LEU A 354 -13.06 -7.20 -10.38
CA LEU A 354 -12.81 -6.85 -11.78
C LEU A 354 -11.85 -5.66 -11.81
N THR A 355 -10.85 -5.71 -12.69
CA THR A 355 -10.00 -4.54 -12.95
C THR A 355 -10.79 -3.44 -13.68
N ALA A 356 -10.32 -2.20 -13.65
CA ALA A 356 -10.97 -1.09 -14.34
C ALA A 356 -11.22 -1.36 -15.84
N GLN A 357 -10.23 -1.90 -16.56
CA GLN A 357 -10.33 -2.19 -17.99
C GLN A 357 -11.35 -3.29 -18.31
N ILE A 358 -11.37 -4.36 -17.51
CA ILE A 358 -12.37 -5.43 -17.64
C ILE A 358 -13.76 -4.89 -17.31
N ASN A 359 -13.89 -4.11 -16.23
CA ASN A 359 -15.17 -3.54 -15.82
C ASN A 359 -15.75 -2.61 -16.88
N HIS A 360 -14.93 -1.77 -17.51
CA HIS A 360 -15.35 -0.91 -18.62
C HIS A 360 -15.94 -1.75 -19.76
N SER A 361 -15.25 -2.82 -20.14
CA SER A 361 -15.68 -3.72 -21.23
C SER A 361 -16.91 -4.56 -20.88
N TRP A 362 -17.09 -4.91 -19.60
CA TRP A 362 -18.28 -5.59 -19.09
C TRP A 362 -19.49 -4.65 -19.09
N LYS A 363 -19.31 -3.39 -18.67
CA LYS A 363 -20.35 -2.35 -18.72
C LYS A 363 -20.84 -2.07 -20.13
N ALA A 364 -19.92 -1.94 -21.10
CA ALA A 364 -20.25 -1.78 -22.52
C ALA A 364 -21.05 -2.97 -23.10
N ARG A 365 -21.10 -4.10 -22.39
CA ARG A 365 -21.86 -5.31 -22.75
C ARG A 365 -23.03 -5.55 -21.80
N SER A 366 -23.62 -4.47 -21.27
CA SER A 366 -24.78 -4.51 -20.37
C SER A 366 -24.55 -5.27 -19.06
N SER A 367 -23.30 -5.41 -18.63
CA SER A 367 -22.90 -6.01 -17.34
C SER A 367 -23.55 -7.39 -17.10
N GLN A 368 -24.14 -7.62 -15.92
CA GLN A 368 -24.82 -8.86 -15.57
C GLN A 368 -26.09 -9.12 -16.41
N ASN A 369 -26.64 -8.09 -17.06
CA ASN A 369 -27.86 -8.21 -17.87
C ASN A 369 -27.55 -8.73 -19.28
N GLY A 370 -26.30 -8.57 -19.75
CA GLY A 370 -25.85 -9.06 -21.05
C GLY A 370 -25.42 -10.53 -21.07
N THR A 371 -24.87 -10.96 -22.20
CA THR A 371 -24.50 -12.36 -22.47
C THR A 371 -23.37 -12.88 -21.59
N LEU A 372 -22.56 -12.00 -20.99
CA LEU A 372 -21.48 -12.41 -20.06
C LEU A 372 -22.03 -12.88 -18.71
N GLY A 373 -23.07 -12.24 -18.17
CA GLY A 373 -23.54 -12.50 -16.80
C GLY A 373 -22.54 -12.07 -15.71
N TYR A 374 -22.59 -12.71 -14.55
CA TYR A 374 -21.68 -12.40 -13.42
C TYR A 374 -20.30 -13.07 -13.57
N PRO A 375 -19.24 -12.46 -12.99
CA PRO A 375 -17.91 -13.07 -12.94
C PRO A 375 -17.89 -14.33 -12.05
N LEU A 376 -17.18 -15.37 -12.49
CA LEU A 376 -17.06 -16.65 -11.78
C LEU A 376 -15.85 -16.73 -10.84
N GLN A 377 -14.81 -15.96 -11.13
CA GLN A 377 -13.55 -15.91 -10.39
C GLN A 377 -13.00 -14.48 -10.35
N ASP A 378 -11.92 -14.24 -9.63
CA ASP A 378 -11.22 -12.96 -9.73
C ASP A 378 -10.44 -12.87 -11.04
N ALA A 379 -10.22 -11.66 -11.53
CA ALA A 379 -9.38 -11.43 -12.71
C ALA A 379 -7.94 -11.92 -12.46
N VAL A 380 -7.38 -12.67 -13.41
CA VAL A 380 -6.00 -13.19 -13.35
C VAL A 380 -5.17 -12.51 -14.42
N THR A 381 -4.04 -11.91 -14.02
CA THR A 381 -3.08 -11.29 -14.95
C THR A 381 -1.88 -12.20 -15.15
N ARG A 382 -1.55 -12.53 -16.40
CA ARG A 382 -0.36 -13.29 -16.81
C ARG A 382 0.23 -12.69 -18.07
N SER A 383 1.54 -12.45 -18.09
CA SER A 383 2.28 -11.90 -19.24
C SER A 383 1.61 -10.66 -19.86
N GLY A 384 1.17 -9.72 -19.02
CA GLY A 384 0.53 -8.46 -19.46
C GLY A 384 -0.91 -8.60 -19.97
N LYS A 385 -1.53 -9.79 -19.88
CA LYS A 385 -2.93 -10.02 -20.24
C LYS A 385 -3.75 -10.37 -19.00
N THR A 386 -4.86 -9.68 -18.81
CA THR A 386 -5.80 -9.92 -17.71
C THR A 386 -7.02 -10.68 -18.22
N THR A 387 -7.23 -11.89 -17.72
CA THR A 387 -8.38 -12.72 -18.07
C THR A 387 -9.40 -12.69 -16.93
N GLN A 388 -10.64 -12.39 -17.27
CA GLN A 388 -11.80 -12.48 -16.39
C GLN A 388 -12.79 -13.48 -16.97
N VAL A 389 -13.13 -14.51 -16.19
CA VAL A 389 -14.15 -15.50 -16.57
C VAL A 389 -15.50 -15.10 -16.00
N PHE A 390 -16.53 -15.20 -16.82
CA PHE A 390 -17.93 -14.94 -16.51
C PHE A 390 -18.79 -16.16 -16.84
N GLN A 391 -20.05 -16.13 -16.43
CA GLN A 391 -21.02 -17.21 -16.67
C GLN A 391 -21.16 -17.57 -18.17
N GLY A 392 -21.19 -16.57 -19.06
CA GLY A 392 -21.39 -16.74 -20.50
C GLY A 392 -20.15 -16.50 -21.38
N GLY A 393 -18.95 -16.51 -20.81
CA GLY A 393 -17.71 -16.40 -21.56
C GLY A 393 -16.58 -15.75 -20.77
N SER A 394 -15.55 -15.28 -21.46
CA SER A 394 -14.41 -14.61 -20.85
C SER A 394 -14.14 -13.26 -21.53
N LEU A 395 -13.61 -12.30 -20.76
CA LEU A 395 -12.96 -11.12 -21.28
C LEU A 395 -11.46 -11.25 -21.08
N ILE A 396 -10.68 -10.92 -22.12
CA ILE A 396 -9.23 -10.85 -22.06
C ILE A 396 -8.80 -9.43 -22.38
N ALA A 397 -8.39 -8.70 -21.36
CA ALA A 397 -7.81 -7.36 -21.49
C ALA A 397 -6.30 -7.45 -21.76
N ALA A 398 -5.86 -6.71 -22.78
CA ALA A 398 -4.46 -6.48 -23.11
C ALA A 398 -4.26 -4.99 -23.45
N LYS A 399 -3.04 -4.58 -23.82
CA LYS A 399 -2.74 -3.17 -24.17
C LYS A 399 -3.67 -2.63 -25.28
N ALA A 400 -4.05 -3.47 -26.24
CA ALA A 400 -4.93 -3.10 -27.35
C ALA A 400 -6.43 -3.03 -26.99
N GLY A 401 -6.83 -3.33 -25.75
CA GLY A 401 -8.24 -3.39 -25.33
C GLY A 401 -8.66 -4.77 -24.83
N ALA A 402 -9.96 -4.96 -24.55
CA ALA A 402 -10.50 -6.23 -24.09
C ALA A 402 -11.25 -6.99 -25.20
N SER A 403 -10.83 -8.22 -25.46
CA SER A 403 -11.51 -9.15 -26.36
C SER A 403 -12.54 -9.99 -25.62
N TYR A 404 -13.72 -10.16 -26.22
CA TYR A 404 -14.73 -11.09 -25.75
C TYR A 404 -14.56 -12.48 -26.38
N LEU A 405 -14.61 -13.50 -25.53
CA LEU A 405 -14.62 -14.90 -25.92
C LEU A 405 -15.92 -15.53 -25.41
N PRO A 406 -16.92 -15.74 -26.28
CA PRO A 406 -18.17 -16.37 -25.88
C PRO A 406 -17.93 -17.80 -25.41
N LYS A 407 -18.73 -18.27 -24.45
CA LYS A 407 -18.70 -19.67 -24.00
C LYS A 407 -19.31 -20.58 -25.08
N ASN A 408 -18.46 -21.13 -25.95
CA ASN A 408 -18.79 -22.08 -27.01
C ASN A 408 -17.79 -23.25 -27.05
N GLU A 409 -17.89 -24.13 -28.05
CA GLU A 409 -17.02 -25.29 -28.24
C GLU A 409 -15.53 -24.89 -28.32
N CYS A 410 -15.23 -23.78 -29.00
CA CYS A 410 -13.86 -23.29 -29.12
C CYS A 410 -13.31 -22.75 -27.78
N TRP A 411 -14.15 -22.07 -26.99
CA TRP A 411 -13.80 -21.65 -25.64
C TRP A 411 -13.46 -22.84 -24.73
N ALA A 412 -14.15 -23.98 -24.90
CA ALA A 412 -13.92 -25.17 -24.10
C ALA A 412 -12.50 -25.74 -24.24
N ILE A 413 -11.84 -25.52 -25.39
CA ILE A 413 -10.43 -25.89 -25.61
C ILE A 413 -9.54 -25.11 -24.63
N GLY A 414 -9.63 -23.79 -24.64
CA GLY A 414 -8.81 -22.91 -23.78
C GLY A 414 -9.15 -23.02 -22.29
N ALA A 415 -10.37 -23.44 -21.97
CA ALA A 415 -10.82 -23.67 -20.60
C ALA A 415 -10.47 -25.08 -20.06
N HIS A 416 -9.76 -25.92 -20.84
CA HIS A 416 -9.47 -27.32 -20.52
C HIS A 416 -10.73 -28.15 -20.19
N LYS A 417 -11.84 -27.81 -20.87
CA LYS A 417 -13.15 -28.46 -20.75
C LYS A 417 -13.41 -29.49 -21.85
N THR A 418 -12.42 -29.84 -22.65
CA THR A 418 -12.46 -30.95 -23.61
C THR A 418 -11.82 -32.21 -23.00
N ARG A 419 -12.38 -33.39 -23.29
CA ARG A 419 -11.83 -34.68 -22.82
C ARG A 419 -10.67 -35.16 -23.68
N TYR A 420 -10.74 -34.94 -24.99
CA TYR A 420 -9.72 -35.39 -25.92
C TYR A 420 -8.55 -34.42 -26.00
N TYR A 421 -7.35 -34.97 -26.11
CA TYR A 421 -6.13 -34.21 -26.35
C TYR A 421 -6.18 -33.55 -27.73
N HIS A 422 -6.00 -32.24 -27.76
CA HIS A 422 -5.94 -31.45 -29.00
C HIS A 422 -4.55 -30.80 -29.21
N GLY A 423 -3.59 -31.06 -28.32
CA GLY A 423 -2.27 -30.43 -28.35
C GLY A 423 -2.32 -28.91 -28.44
N TRP A 424 -1.28 -28.34 -29.04
CA TRP A 424 -1.15 -26.91 -29.35
C TRP A 424 -1.48 -26.60 -30.82
N ALA A 425 -2.35 -27.41 -31.44
CA ALA A 425 -2.72 -27.25 -32.84
C ALA A 425 -3.22 -25.82 -33.13
N ASN A 426 -2.82 -25.25 -34.27
CA ASN A 426 -3.31 -23.93 -34.66
C ASN A 426 -4.80 -23.97 -35.02
N ARG A 427 -5.29 -25.13 -35.47
CA ARG A 427 -6.70 -25.40 -35.69
C ARG A 427 -7.17 -26.65 -34.99
N VAL A 428 -8.35 -26.55 -34.39
CA VAL A 428 -9.09 -27.70 -33.87
C VAL A 428 -10.50 -27.60 -34.42
N SER A 429 -10.89 -28.59 -35.21
CA SER A 429 -12.27 -28.74 -35.69
C SER A 429 -13.00 -29.78 -34.86
N PHE A 430 -14.25 -29.51 -34.51
CA PHE A 430 -15.12 -30.47 -33.86
C PHE A 430 -16.17 -30.99 -34.83
N THR A 431 -16.37 -32.30 -34.89
CA THR A 431 -17.53 -32.93 -35.51
C THR A 431 -18.36 -33.59 -34.44
N ILE A 432 -19.52 -33.02 -34.13
CA ILE A 432 -20.27 -33.31 -32.91
C ILE A 432 -21.67 -33.81 -33.24
N SER A 433 -22.04 -34.95 -32.68
CA SER A 433 -23.44 -35.39 -32.58
C SER A 433 -23.96 -35.17 -31.16
N GLU A 434 -25.25 -34.87 -31.02
CA GLU A 434 -25.85 -34.65 -29.69
C GLU A 434 -26.08 -35.95 -28.91
N LYS A 435 -26.17 -37.09 -29.61
CA LYS A 435 -26.36 -38.42 -29.01
C LYS A 435 -25.71 -39.52 -29.87
N TYR A 436 -25.61 -40.72 -29.31
CA TYR A 436 -25.24 -41.93 -30.05
C TYR A 436 -26.35 -42.37 -31.01
N GLY A 437 -26.02 -43.23 -31.98
CA GLY A 437 -27.00 -43.83 -32.89
C GLY A 437 -27.57 -42.87 -33.94
N THR A 438 -26.93 -41.72 -34.16
CA THR A 438 -27.33 -40.76 -35.19
C THR A 438 -26.16 -40.41 -36.09
N TYR A 439 -26.42 -40.31 -37.39
CA TYR A 439 -25.45 -39.83 -38.36
C TYR A 439 -25.43 -38.30 -38.50
N LYS A 440 -26.40 -37.58 -37.90
CA LYS A 440 -26.45 -36.12 -37.96
C LYS A 440 -25.38 -35.54 -37.03
N ALA A 441 -24.61 -34.58 -37.55
CA ALA A 441 -23.56 -33.91 -36.81
C ALA A 441 -23.51 -32.41 -37.15
N SER A 442 -22.80 -31.66 -36.32
CA SER A 442 -22.34 -30.30 -36.63
C SER A 442 -20.83 -30.28 -36.76
N PHE A 443 -20.32 -29.43 -37.64
CA PHE A 443 -18.90 -29.16 -37.79
C PHE A 443 -18.59 -27.75 -37.28
N ILE A 444 -17.70 -27.63 -36.30
CA ILE A 444 -17.30 -26.37 -35.69
C ILE A 444 -15.80 -26.19 -35.88
N ASN A 445 -15.38 -25.14 -36.57
CA ASN A 445 -13.97 -24.89 -36.84
C ASN A 445 -13.42 -23.81 -35.90
N CYS A 446 -12.39 -24.14 -35.13
CA CYS A 446 -11.76 -23.24 -34.17
C CYS A 446 -10.31 -22.95 -34.58
N VAL A 447 -9.94 -21.67 -34.59
CA VAL A 447 -8.57 -21.19 -34.85
C VAL A 447 -7.96 -20.59 -33.60
N ARG A 448 -6.68 -20.84 -33.40
CA ARG A 448 -5.91 -20.29 -32.29
C ARG A 448 -5.43 -18.88 -32.63
N ILE A 449 -5.82 -17.91 -31.81
CA ILE A 449 -5.35 -16.52 -31.89
C ILE A 449 -4.63 -16.19 -30.57
N GLY A 450 -3.30 -16.22 -30.60
CA GLY A 450 -2.46 -16.13 -29.40
C GLY A 450 -2.64 -17.34 -28.48
N SER A 451 -3.18 -17.13 -27.27
CA SER A 451 -3.37 -18.19 -26.27
C SER A 451 -4.80 -18.72 -26.21
N VAL A 452 -5.68 -18.32 -27.14
CA VAL A 452 -7.11 -18.66 -27.11
C VAL A 452 -7.61 -19.16 -28.45
N TYR A 453 -8.62 -20.03 -28.41
CA TYR A 453 -9.31 -20.51 -29.59
C TYR A 453 -10.58 -19.70 -29.82
N LYS A 454 -10.77 -19.23 -31.06
CA LYS A 454 -11.98 -18.55 -31.52
C LYS A 454 -12.68 -19.40 -32.57
N GLN A 455 -14.01 -19.36 -32.59
CA GLN A 455 -14.79 -19.96 -33.66
C GLN A 455 -14.58 -19.15 -34.94
N GLU A 456 -14.06 -19.80 -35.97
CA GLU A 456 -13.92 -19.21 -37.30
C GLU A 456 -15.24 -19.34 -38.08
N TRP A 457 -15.81 -20.54 -38.07
CA TRP A 457 -17.12 -20.83 -38.65
C TRP A 457 -17.69 -22.14 -38.11
N LYS A 458 -18.97 -22.39 -38.35
CA LYS A 458 -19.64 -23.66 -38.05
C LYS A 458 -20.72 -23.97 -39.08
N THR A 459 -21.10 -25.23 -39.20
CA THR A 459 -22.26 -25.71 -39.96
C THR A 459 -22.96 -26.83 -39.20
N SER A 460 -24.29 -26.88 -39.27
CA SER A 460 -25.10 -28.01 -38.79
C SER A 460 -25.39 -29.03 -39.89
N ARG A 461 -24.92 -28.80 -41.12
CA ARG A 461 -25.00 -29.72 -42.26
C ARG A 461 -23.73 -30.57 -42.32
N ALA A 462 -23.52 -31.39 -41.31
CA ALA A 462 -22.47 -32.41 -41.31
C ALA A 462 -23.09 -33.79 -41.09
N THR A 463 -22.54 -34.79 -41.74
CA THR A 463 -22.90 -36.19 -41.53
C THR A 463 -21.69 -37.00 -41.14
N VAL A 464 -21.94 -38.07 -40.41
CA VAL A 464 -20.94 -39.07 -40.02
C VAL A 464 -21.38 -40.45 -40.51
N GLY A 465 -20.70 -41.52 -40.08
CA GLY A 465 -21.08 -42.89 -40.41
C GLY A 465 -22.57 -43.17 -40.17
N LEU A 466 -23.21 -43.97 -41.01
CA LEU A 466 -24.67 -44.19 -41.00
C LEU A 466 -25.23 -44.60 -39.63
N LYS A 467 -24.46 -45.35 -38.83
CA LYS A 467 -24.87 -45.75 -37.47
C LYS A 467 -24.47 -44.73 -36.39
N GLY A 468 -23.70 -43.70 -36.73
CA GLY A 468 -23.21 -42.65 -35.84
C GLY A 468 -21.82 -42.95 -35.28
N PHE A 469 -21.51 -42.37 -34.12
CA PHE A 469 -20.24 -42.59 -33.44
C PHE A 469 -20.22 -43.87 -32.60
N LYS A 470 -19.06 -44.53 -32.55
CA LYS A 470 -18.78 -45.59 -31.57
C LYS A 470 -18.33 -44.99 -30.24
N LYS A 471 -18.52 -45.72 -29.13
CA LYS A 471 -18.02 -45.31 -27.81
C LYS A 471 -16.50 -45.07 -27.81
N PRO A 472 -15.98 -44.14 -26.97
CA PRO A 472 -14.54 -43.88 -26.85
C PRO A 472 -13.73 -45.15 -26.62
N GLY A 473 -12.58 -45.28 -27.29
CA GLY A 473 -11.66 -46.41 -27.13
C GLY A 473 -12.10 -47.71 -27.81
N VAL A 474 -13.33 -47.78 -28.33
CA VAL A 474 -13.80 -48.93 -29.09
C VAL A 474 -13.48 -48.70 -30.57
N ALA A 475 -12.75 -49.64 -31.18
CA ALA A 475 -12.51 -49.58 -32.62
C ALA A 475 -13.85 -49.55 -33.36
N SER A 476 -13.95 -48.74 -34.43
CA SER A 476 -15.13 -48.79 -35.31
C SER A 476 -15.27 -50.18 -35.95
N GLY A 477 -14.19 -50.95 -35.97
CA GLY A 477 -14.04 -52.20 -36.70
C GLY A 477 -13.87 -51.92 -38.18
N HIS A 478 -14.08 -52.93 -39.01
CA HIS A 478 -14.10 -52.75 -40.45
C HIS A 478 -15.11 -51.64 -40.81
N THR A 479 -14.73 -50.69 -41.67
CA THR A 479 -15.57 -49.50 -42.00
C THR A 479 -16.97 -49.87 -42.45
N MET A 480 -17.13 -51.06 -43.05
CA MET A 480 -18.43 -51.65 -43.39
C MET A 480 -19.44 -51.74 -42.25
N TYR A 481 -19.02 -51.66 -40.98
CA TYR A 481 -19.93 -51.60 -39.84
C TYR A 481 -20.64 -50.25 -39.69
N ARG A 482 -20.27 -49.27 -40.51
CA ARG A 482 -20.94 -47.97 -40.68
C ARG A 482 -20.86 -47.04 -39.46
N TRP A 483 -19.84 -47.23 -38.62
CA TRP A 483 -19.58 -46.42 -37.43
C TRP A 483 -18.43 -45.47 -37.66
N SER A 484 -18.58 -44.22 -37.23
CA SER A 484 -17.47 -43.28 -37.11
C SER A 484 -16.70 -43.51 -35.81
N PRO A 485 -15.37 -43.36 -35.82
CA PRO A 485 -14.57 -43.42 -34.61
C PRO A 485 -14.81 -42.21 -33.71
N GLN A 486 -14.52 -42.37 -32.41
CA GLN A 486 -14.50 -41.26 -31.45
C GLN A 486 -13.08 -40.96 -31.01
N GLY A 487 -12.70 -39.69 -31.02
CA GLY A 487 -11.37 -39.28 -30.61
C GLY A 487 -10.94 -37.95 -31.18
N SER A 488 -9.64 -37.71 -31.09
CA SER A 488 -8.97 -36.55 -31.66
C SER A 488 -7.87 -37.05 -32.57
N PHE A 489 -7.93 -36.68 -33.84
CA PHE A 489 -7.07 -37.19 -34.89
C PHE A 489 -6.36 -36.04 -35.59
N THR A 490 -5.11 -36.26 -35.98
CA THR A 490 -4.40 -35.32 -36.85
C THR A 490 -4.96 -35.40 -38.27
N VAL A 491 -4.68 -34.36 -39.03
CA VAL A 491 -4.85 -34.32 -40.48
C VAL A 491 -3.48 -34.00 -41.07
N THR A 492 -3.02 -34.87 -41.98
CA THR A 492 -1.67 -34.77 -42.56
C THR A 492 -1.68 -34.73 -44.09
N ASP A 493 -2.65 -35.41 -44.70
CA ASP A 493 -2.80 -35.55 -46.13
C ASP A 493 -4.16 -34.98 -46.59
N ALA A 494 -4.21 -34.52 -47.84
CA ALA A 494 -5.42 -34.10 -48.53
C ALA A 494 -5.43 -34.66 -49.96
N PHE A 495 -6.61 -34.74 -50.57
CA PHE A 495 -6.75 -35.27 -51.92
C PHE A 495 -7.92 -34.64 -52.67
N GLY A 496 -7.97 -34.85 -53.99
CA GLY A 496 -9.11 -34.47 -54.83
C GLY A 496 -8.72 -34.03 -56.24
N GLU A 497 -9.55 -33.17 -56.85
CA GLU A 497 -9.41 -32.69 -58.24
C GLU A 497 -8.17 -31.79 -58.44
N GLY A 498 -7.75 -31.09 -57.39
CA GLY A 498 -6.65 -30.12 -57.43
C GLY A 498 -6.51 -29.35 -56.13
N ASN A 499 -5.28 -28.97 -55.77
CA ASN A 499 -4.98 -28.36 -54.48
C ASN A 499 -5.68 -26.99 -54.35
N PRO A 500 -6.61 -26.81 -53.38
CA PRO A 500 -7.32 -25.54 -53.19
C PRO A 500 -6.47 -24.46 -52.47
N GLY A 501 -5.20 -24.73 -52.19
CA GLY A 501 -4.28 -23.88 -51.41
C GLY A 501 -4.00 -24.40 -50.00
N THR A 502 -4.12 -25.70 -49.75
CA THR A 502 -3.86 -26.30 -48.43
C THR A 502 -2.38 -26.42 -48.11
N GLY A 503 -2.01 -26.33 -46.82
CA GLY A 503 -0.67 -26.66 -46.32
C GLY A 503 -0.44 -28.16 -46.08
N LEU A 504 -1.50 -28.98 -46.18
CA LEU A 504 -1.41 -30.44 -46.10
C LEU A 504 -0.71 -31.05 -47.31
N ASN A 505 -0.22 -32.28 -47.18
CA ASN A 505 0.29 -33.04 -48.34
C ASN A 505 -0.86 -33.31 -49.31
N TYR A 506 -0.93 -32.58 -50.42
CA TYR A 506 -2.04 -32.72 -51.36
C TYR A 506 -1.75 -33.73 -52.47
N ARG A 507 -2.67 -34.66 -52.69
CA ARG A 507 -2.63 -35.63 -53.77
C ARG A 507 -3.76 -35.40 -54.78
N LYS A 508 -3.39 -35.06 -56.01
CA LYS A 508 -4.34 -35.07 -57.13
C LYS A 508 -4.69 -36.51 -57.47
N LEU A 509 -5.99 -36.85 -57.43
CA LEU A 509 -6.44 -38.21 -57.74
C LEU A 509 -6.38 -38.48 -59.25
N ASN A 510 -5.96 -39.68 -59.62
CA ASN A 510 -5.85 -40.18 -60.99
C ASN A 510 -6.57 -41.54 -61.13
N PRO A 511 -6.80 -42.08 -62.35
CA PRO A 511 -7.58 -43.31 -62.55
C PRO A 511 -7.09 -44.55 -61.79
N ARG A 512 -5.85 -44.55 -61.27
CA ARG A 512 -5.27 -45.64 -60.47
C ARG A 512 -5.35 -45.38 -58.97
N SER A 513 -5.78 -44.21 -58.52
CA SER A 513 -5.80 -43.83 -57.11
C SER A 513 -6.74 -44.69 -56.27
N GLN A 514 -6.17 -45.42 -55.31
CA GLN A 514 -6.90 -46.29 -54.39
C GLN A 514 -6.47 -46.11 -52.94
N TRP A 515 -7.36 -46.46 -52.01
CA TRP A 515 -7.05 -46.59 -50.59
C TRP A 515 -7.26 -48.01 -50.11
N SER A 516 -6.23 -48.63 -49.54
CA SER A 516 -6.28 -50.05 -49.22
C SER A 516 -7.09 -50.32 -47.95
N GLY A 517 -8.15 -51.10 -48.08
CA GLY A 517 -8.87 -51.72 -46.97
C GLY A 517 -8.48 -53.18 -46.75
N THR A 518 -7.71 -53.76 -47.67
CA THR A 518 -7.24 -55.14 -47.61
C THR A 518 -6.20 -55.32 -46.48
N PRO A 519 -6.39 -56.30 -45.56
CA PRO A 519 -5.41 -56.58 -44.52
C PRO A 519 -4.03 -56.91 -45.10
N GLY A 520 -2.98 -56.34 -44.52
CA GLY A 520 -1.60 -56.53 -44.98
C GLY A 520 -0.73 -55.29 -44.77
N SER A 521 0.45 -55.28 -45.39
CA SER A 521 1.44 -54.18 -45.29
C SER A 521 0.93 -52.85 -45.85
N GLY A 522 0.00 -52.89 -46.81
CA GLY A 522 -0.66 -51.75 -47.43
C GLY A 522 -1.91 -51.24 -46.70
N TYR A 523 -2.41 -51.95 -45.67
CA TYR A 523 -3.67 -51.62 -45.02
C TYR A 523 -3.72 -50.18 -44.50
N ASN A 524 -4.83 -49.50 -44.78
CA ASN A 524 -5.08 -48.09 -44.44
C ASN A 524 -4.05 -47.10 -45.01
N LYS A 525 -3.58 -47.36 -46.24
CA LYS A 525 -2.67 -46.48 -46.98
C LYS A 525 -3.15 -46.27 -48.42
N TYR A 526 -2.78 -45.12 -48.97
CA TYR A 526 -2.89 -44.86 -50.40
C TYR A 526 -1.96 -45.77 -51.21
N PHE A 527 -2.43 -46.22 -52.37
CA PHE A 527 -1.62 -46.89 -53.38
C PHE A 527 -2.22 -46.64 -54.77
N GLU A 528 -1.49 -47.04 -55.82
CA GLU A 528 -1.98 -46.94 -57.19
C GLU A 528 -2.15 -48.31 -57.83
N SER A 529 -3.35 -48.60 -58.32
CA SER A 529 -3.69 -49.84 -58.98
C SER A 529 -4.83 -49.64 -59.97
N SER A 530 -4.80 -50.36 -61.08
CA SER A 530 -5.92 -50.47 -62.03
C SER A 530 -6.89 -51.60 -61.66
N PHE A 531 -6.53 -52.45 -60.68
CA PHE A 531 -7.35 -53.58 -60.25
C PHE A 531 -8.32 -53.17 -59.16
N ASN A 532 -9.61 -53.46 -59.36
CA ASN A 532 -10.62 -53.24 -58.34
C ASN A 532 -10.76 -54.46 -57.44
N ARG A 533 -10.38 -54.30 -56.17
CA ARG A 533 -10.48 -55.34 -55.16
C ARG A 533 -11.24 -54.81 -53.95
N TRP A 534 -12.35 -55.44 -53.61
CA TRP A 534 -13.00 -55.17 -52.34
C TRP A 534 -12.13 -55.68 -51.17
N PRO A 535 -11.92 -54.93 -50.07
CA PRO A 535 -12.59 -53.67 -49.67
C PRO A 535 -11.79 -52.38 -49.95
N ASP A 536 -10.87 -52.37 -50.92
CA ASP A 536 -10.12 -51.16 -51.28
C ASP A 536 -11.05 -50.10 -51.90
N GLU A 537 -10.84 -48.82 -51.53
CA GLU A 537 -11.67 -47.71 -52.03
C GLU A 537 -11.10 -47.13 -53.32
N GLN A 538 -11.91 -47.16 -54.38
CA GLN A 538 -11.62 -46.56 -55.68
C GLN A 538 -11.76 -45.04 -55.64
N MET A 539 -10.76 -44.35 -55.06
CA MET A 539 -10.86 -42.92 -54.75
C MET A 539 -11.19 -42.06 -55.97
N TRP A 540 -10.60 -42.35 -57.14
CA TRP A 540 -10.87 -41.59 -58.36
C TRP A 540 -12.28 -41.82 -58.91
N GLN A 541 -12.80 -43.04 -58.82
CA GLN A 541 -14.18 -43.32 -59.24
C GLN A 541 -15.18 -42.61 -58.33
N ILE A 542 -14.93 -42.58 -57.01
CA ILE A 542 -15.75 -41.86 -56.04
C ILE A 542 -15.68 -40.34 -56.29
N MET A 543 -14.53 -39.81 -56.70
CA MET A 543 -14.37 -38.41 -57.09
C MET A 543 -15.17 -38.06 -58.35
N ARG A 544 -15.17 -38.95 -59.35
CA ARG A 544 -15.81 -38.74 -60.66
C ARG A 544 -17.29 -39.10 -60.69
N ALA A 545 -17.80 -39.81 -59.68
CA ALA A 545 -19.21 -40.12 -59.54
C ALA A 545 -20.06 -38.83 -59.54
N PRO A 546 -21.34 -38.88 -59.97
CA PRO A 546 -22.21 -37.70 -59.98
C PRO A 546 -22.33 -36.99 -58.62
N THR A 547 -22.18 -37.74 -57.51
CA THR A 547 -22.22 -37.20 -56.16
C THR A 547 -20.95 -36.43 -55.78
N GLY A 548 -19.82 -36.73 -56.43
CA GLY A 548 -18.56 -35.99 -56.30
C GLY A 548 -17.98 -36.00 -54.89
N ASP A 549 -18.17 -37.08 -54.13
CA ASP A 549 -17.81 -37.15 -52.71
C ASP A 549 -16.34 -36.80 -52.47
N TYR A 550 -15.43 -37.25 -53.36
CA TYR A 550 -13.98 -37.04 -53.24
C TYR A 550 -13.43 -35.92 -54.11
N ARG A 551 -14.28 -34.99 -54.59
CA ARG A 551 -13.83 -33.79 -55.33
C ARG A 551 -12.83 -32.97 -54.53
N GLN A 552 -12.99 -32.93 -53.21
CA GLN A 552 -12.02 -32.46 -52.24
C GLN A 552 -12.13 -33.33 -50.99
N GLY A 553 -11.01 -33.66 -50.36
CA GLY A 553 -10.99 -34.41 -49.12
C GLY A 553 -9.73 -34.22 -48.30
N ALA A 554 -9.85 -34.45 -46.99
CA ALA A 554 -8.73 -34.49 -46.05
C ALA A 554 -8.68 -35.85 -45.36
N VAL A 555 -7.49 -36.38 -45.15
CA VAL A 555 -7.32 -37.65 -44.46
C VAL A 555 -7.34 -37.44 -42.95
N ILE A 556 -8.27 -38.12 -42.28
CA ILE A 556 -8.32 -38.15 -40.82
C ILE A 556 -7.46 -39.34 -40.39
N ASP A 557 -6.42 -39.09 -39.61
CA ASP A 557 -5.42 -40.12 -39.28
C ASP A 557 -5.89 -41.13 -38.22
N TYR A 558 -7.14 -41.58 -38.34
CA TYR A 558 -7.66 -42.71 -37.58
C TYR A 558 -6.94 -43.99 -38.00
N ASN A 559 -6.41 -44.71 -37.00
CA ASN A 559 -5.65 -45.94 -37.21
C ASN A 559 -4.43 -45.76 -38.14
N ARG A 560 -3.86 -44.54 -38.19
CA ARG A 560 -2.63 -44.22 -38.95
C ARG A 560 -1.91 -42.94 -38.48
N GLY A 561 -2.17 -42.50 -37.24
CA GLY A 561 -1.59 -41.27 -36.70
C GLY A 561 -0.06 -41.26 -36.71
N PRO A 562 0.58 -40.08 -36.72
CA PRO A 562 2.03 -39.96 -36.59
C PRO A 562 2.57 -40.79 -35.40
N GLY A 563 3.50 -41.69 -35.67
CA GLY A 563 4.09 -42.59 -34.66
C GLY A 563 3.20 -43.76 -34.21
N GLN A 564 2.00 -43.94 -34.79
CA GLN A 564 1.11 -45.06 -34.47
C GLN A 564 1.33 -46.25 -35.41
N LYS A 565 1.35 -47.46 -34.84
CA LYS A 565 1.28 -48.70 -35.62
C LYS A 565 -0.16 -48.93 -36.08
N ILE A 566 -0.35 -49.14 -37.39
CA ILE A 566 -1.66 -49.46 -37.98
C ILE A 566 -2.11 -50.82 -37.44
N LYS A 567 -3.32 -50.86 -36.85
CA LYS A 567 -3.96 -52.09 -36.37
C LYS A 567 -4.85 -52.66 -37.45
N GLN A 568 -4.58 -53.87 -37.90
CA GLN A 568 -5.38 -54.56 -38.91
C GLN A 568 -6.83 -54.73 -38.43
N GLY A 569 -7.80 -54.48 -39.32
CA GLY A 569 -9.23 -54.62 -39.02
C GLY A 569 -9.83 -53.55 -38.08
N ALA A 570 -9.04 -52.58 -37.60
CA ALA A 570 -9.53 -51.52 -36.72
C ALA A 570 -10.24 -50.37 -37.46
N GLY A 571 -10.36 -50.44 -38.78
CA GLY A 571 -10.95 -49.42 -39.65
C GLY A 571 -9.88 -48.76 -40.53
N PHE A 572 -10.31 -48.27 -41.69
CA PHE A 572 -9.46 -47.63 -42.70
C PHE A 572 -10.22 -46.48 -43.38
N ALA A 573 -9.55 -45.68 -44.22
CA ALA A 573 -10.20 -44.67 -45.08
C ALA A 573 -11.19 -43.72 -44.37
N ILE A 574 -10.87 -43.26 -43.17
CA ILE A 574 -11.69 -42.24 -42.49
C ILE A 574 -11.26 -40.87 -43.01
N PHE A 575 -12.15 -40.20 -43.74
CA PHE A 575 -11.87 -38.93 -44.38
C PHE A 575 -12.84 -37.84 -43.93
N LEU A 576 -12.45 -36.59 -44.18
CA LEU A 576 -13.37 -35.47 -44.32
C LEU A 576 -13.58 -35.26 -45.83
N HIS A 577 -14.80 -35.37 -46.34
CA HIS A 577 -15.07 -35.29 -47.78
C HIS A 577 -16.37 -34.53 -48.11
N ALA A 578 -16.58 -34.27 -49.41
CA ALA A 578 -17.71 -33.52 -49.92
C ALA A 578 -18.99 -34.38 -50.02
N ASN A 579 -20.14 -33.75 -50.29
CA ASN A 579 -21.48 -34.36 -50.31
C ASN A 579 -21.95 -34.79 -48.90
N ALA A 580 -22.71 -33.92 -48.22
CA ALA A 580 -23.14 -34.07 -46.82
C ALA A 580 -24.22 -35.17 -46.61
N VAL A 581 -23.91 -36.39 -47.04
CA VAL A 581 -24.70 -37.62 -46.92
C VAL A 581 -23.90 -38.60 -46.06
N PRO A 582 -24.54 -39.39 -45.17
CA PRO A 582 -23.81 -40.32 -44.32
C PRO A 582 -23.14 -41.44 -45.13
N THR A 583 -21.88 -41.74 -44.79
CA THR A 583 -21.10 -42.82 -45.40
C THR A 583 -20.83 -43.93 -44.38
N TYR A 584 -19.77 -44.72 -44.58
CA TYR A 584 -19.41 -45.83 -43.70
C TYR A 584 -18.65 -45.41 -42.44
N GLY A 585 -18.14 -44.18 -42.37
CA GLY A 585 -17.44 -43.71 -41.17
C GLY A 585 -16.81 -42.34 -41.30
N CYS A 586 -16.74 -41.79 -42.50
CA CYS A 586 -16.19 -40.48 -42.78
C CYS A 586 -17.07 -39.35 -42.25
N ILE A 587 -16.48 -38.17 -42.18
CA ILE A 587 -17.18 -36.91 -42.00
C ILE A 587 -17.49 -36.38 -43.41
N ALA A 588 -18.76 -36.05 -43.67
CA ALA A 588 -19.14 -35.45 -44.94
C ALA A 588 -19.78 -34.08 -44.73
N LEU A 589 -19.33 -33.09 -45.52
CA LEU A 589 -19.81 -31.71 -45.54
C LEU A 589 -20.18 -31.29 -46.96
N ASP A 590 -20.83 -30.13 -47.12
CA ASP A 590 -20.97 -29.50 -48.43
C ASP A 590 -19.57 -29.22 -49.02
N LEU A 591 -19.39 -29.36 -50.34
CA LEU A 591 -18.10 -29.18 -51.03
C LEU A 591 -17.44 -27.83 -50.69
N SER A 592 -18.24 -26.77 -50.56
CA SER A 592 -17.77 -25.44 -50.18
C SER A 592 -17.14 -25.42 -48.79
N ASN A 593 -17.67 -26.17 -47.83
CA ASN A 593 -17.15 -26.26 -46.47
C ASN A 593 -15.87 -27.11 -46.39
N VAL A 594 -15.79 -28.20 -47.16
CA VAL A 594 -14.54 -28.99 -47.28
C VAL A 594 -13.44 -28.15 -47.91
N THR A 595 -13.75 -27.46 -49.01
CA THR A 595 -12.81 -26.57 -49.69
C THR A 595 -12.38 -25.43 -48.76
N ARG A 596 -13.31 -24.85 -48.00
CA ARG A 596 -13.03 -23.82 -46.99
C ARG A 596 -12.11 -24.31 -45.88
N TYR A 597 -12.33 -25.54 -45.39
CA TYR A 597 -11.45 -26.17 -44.42
C TYR A 597 -10.04 -26.34 -45.01
N LEU A 598 -9.92 -26.96 -46.19
CA LEU A 598 -8.64 -27.26 -46.82
C LEU A 598 -7.80 -26.02 -47.12
N LYS A 599 -8.41 -24.92 -47.59
CA LYS A 599 -7.73 -23.64 -47.86
C LYS A 599 -6.89 -23.10 -46.71
N THR A 600 -7.19 -23.52 -45.48
CA THR A 600 -6.54 -23.02 -44.27
C THR A 600 -6.11 -24.14 -43.32
N ALA A 601 -6.12 -25.38 -43.80
CA ALA A 601 -5.66 -26.55 -43.07
C ALA A 601 -4.16 -26.74 -43.25
N ASP A 602 -3.47 -27.08 -42.17
CA ASP A 602 -2.02 -27.29 -42.13
C ASP A 602 -1.67 -28.55 -41.33
N LYS A 603 -0.47 -29.06 -41.51
CA LYS A 603 0.02 -30.26 -40.83
C LYS A 603 -0.02 -30.06 -39.32
N GLY A 604 -0.64 -31.01 -38.62
CA GLY A 604 -0.79 -30.97 -37.17
C GLY A 604 -2.09 -30.34 -36.69
N ASP A 605 -2.91 -29.80 -37.60
CA ASP A 605 -4.31 -29.53 -37.32
C ASP A 605 -5.06 -30.79 -36.88
N ARG A 606 -6.10 -30.61 -36.08
CA ARG A 606 -6.83 -31.74 -35.49
C ARG A 606 -8.32 -31.68 -35.74
N ILE A 607 -8.90 -32.85 -35.97
CA ILE A 607 -10.33 -33.07 -35.96
C ILE A 607 -10.68 -33.92 -34.73
N VAL A 608 -11.48 -33.34 -33.84
CA VAL A 608 -12.08 -33.99 -32.69
C VAL A 608 -13.50 -34.40 -33.07
N MET A 609 -13.80 -35.69 -33.04
CA MET A 609 -15.10 -36.20 -33.50
C MET A 609 -15.72 -37.12 -32.46
N GLY A 610 -17.04 -36.97 -32.24
CA GLY A 610 -17.77 -37.73 -31.22
C GLY A 610 -19.09 -37.15 -30.75
N VAL A 611 -19.65 -37.79 -29.72
CA VAL A 611 -20.86 -37.30 -29.04
C VAL A 611 -20.51 -36.16 -28.08
N ARG A 612 -21.35 -35.12 -28.03
CA ARG A 612 -21.12 -33.89 -27.22
C ARG A 612 -20.76 -34.20 -25.77
N ALA A 613 -21.50 -35.10 -25.12
CA ALA A 613 -21.31 -35.48 -23.72
C ALA A 613 -19.93 -36.14 -23.43
N ASP A 614 -19.32 -36.75 -24.45
CA ASP A 614 -18.00 -37.38 -24.33
C ASP A 614 -16.86 -36.46 -24.77
N ILE A 615 -17.15 -35.44 -25.57
CA ILE A 615 -16.15 -34.44 -25.97
C ILE A 615 -15.92 -33.43 -24.84
N PHE A 616 -16.98 -32.98 -24.14
CA PHE A 616 -16.88 -31.90 -23.16
C PHE A 616 -17.06 -32.38 -21.70
N LYS A 617 -16.55 -31.58 -20.76
CA LYS A 617 -16.58 -31.81 -19.30
C LYS A 617 -17.44 -30.79 -18.56
#